data_AF-A0A7S2LSU2-F1
#
_entry.id   AF-A0A7S2LSU2-F1
#
_cell.length_a   1.000
_cell.length_b   1.000
_cell.length_c   1.000
_cell.angle_alpha   90.00
_cell.angle_beta   90.00
_cell.angle_gamma   90.00
#
_symmetry.space_group_name_H-M   'P 1'
#
loop_
_entity.id
_entity.type
_entity.pdbx_description
1 polymer ?
#
loop_
_entity_poly.entity_id
_entity_poly.type
_entity_poly.pdbx_seq_one_letter_code
_entity_poly.pdbx_strand_id
1 'polypeptide(L)'
;MGKLVDKFGETEKEMPYNEEGTQTEGFLIVLYKSFKDGCSIDSVLELSGMSLDKSHTLKVVKMDDFDQIMNRRDEFEPVRTLTAFSRAEFRDWLSDKKCREQILLRYQTETEIYWHDMMAGQPVLCYGGEREKAAKKVWCDWRVHWSPLGSYIATFHQQGIALWAGPEFEK
;
A
#
# COMPACT_ATOMS: atom_id res chain seq x y z
N MET A 1 29.29 25.33 5.23
CA MET A 1 28.24 24.40 5.72
C MET A 1 27.39 25.00 6.83
N GLY A 2 27.96 25.45 7.97
CA GLY A 2 27.19 25.97 9.11
C GLY A 2 26.02 26.91 8.76
N LYS A 3 26.32 28.05 8.13
CA LYS A 3 25.33 29.06 7.71
C LYS A 3 24.25 28.57 6.73
N LEU A 4 24.56 27.51 5.99
CA LEU A 4 23.71 27.01 4.91
C LEU A 4 22.56 26.15 5.47
N VAL A 5 22.84 25.46 6.57
CA VAL A 5 21.88 24.65 7.32
C VAL A 5 21.06 25.50 8.29
N ASP A 6 21.66 26.57 8.82
CA ASP A 6 21.00 27.55 9.71
C ASP A 6 19.88 28.35 9.02
N LYS A 7 19.82 28.35 7.68
CA LYS A 7 18.73 28.98 6.91
C LYS A 7 17.35 28.41 7.29
N PHE A 8 17.30 27.13 7.67
CA PHE A 8 16.05 26.42 7.91
C PHE A 8 15.63 26.46 9.39
N GLY A 9 16.50 26.85 10.32
CA GLY A 9 16.17 26.93 11.74
C GLY A 9 17.40 26.89 12.64
N GLU A 10 17.18 26.94 13.96
CA GLU A 10 18.26 26.74 14.94
C GLU A 10 18.74 25.29 14.90
N THR A 11 20.05 25.12 14.66
CA THR A 11 20.67 23.80 14.53
C THR A 11 21.82 23.58 15.48
N GLU A 12 21.89 22.38 16.02
CA GLU A 12 23.07 21.80 16.62
C GLU A 12 23.76 20.91 15.59
N LYS A 13 25.09 21.01 15.49
CA LYS A 13 25.88 20.44 14.41
C LYS A 13 27.01 19.63 15.01
N GLU A 14 27.08 18.36 14.63
CA GLU A 14 28.12 17.44 15.08
C GLU A 14 28.83 16.84 13.87
N MET A 15 30.15 16.97 13.84
CA MET A 15 31.00 16.42 12.78
C MET A 15 32.00 15.45 13.41
N PRO A 16 31.77 14.13 13.27
CA PRO A 16 32.66 13.12 13.82
C PRO A 16 34.06 13.17 13.19
N TYR A 17 35.06 12.91 14.02
CA TYR A 17 36.46 12.77 13.63
C TYR A 17 36.88 11.29 13.70
N ASN A 18 37.87 10.91 12.90
CA ASN A 18 38.46 9.57 12.95
C ASN A 18 39.09 9.29 14.34
N GLU A 19 39.35 8.02 14.63
CA GLU A 19 39.93 7.58 15.91
C GLU A 19 41.28 8.26 16.25
N GLU A 20 42.01 8.73 15.23
CA GLU A 20 43.28 9.46 15.37
C GLU A 20 43.11 10.99 15.54
N GLY A 21 41.88 11.52 15.43
CA GLY A 21 41.54 12.94 15.60
C GLY A 21 42.09 13.89 14.53
N THR A 22 42.64 13.36 13.43
CA THR A 22 43.34 14.14 12.40
C THR A 22 42.45 14.51 11.22
N GLN A 23 41.41 13.72 10.93
CA GLN A 23 40.54 13.90 9.78
C GLN A 23 39.08 13.67 10.15
N THR A 24 38.16 14.32 9.45
CA THR A 24 36.72 14.14 9.62
C THR A 24 36.25 12.91 8.86
N GLU A 25 35.20 12.23 9.34
CA GLU A 25 34.63 11.05 8.66
C GLU A 25 33.80 11.40 7.41
N GLY A 26 33.75 12.68 7.04
CA GLY A 26 33.13 13.13 5.79
C GLY A 26 31.61 13.32 5.85
N PHE A 27 30.97 13.15 7.00
CA PHE A 27 29.54 13.44 7.20
C PHE A 27 29.30 14.45 8.33
N LEU A 28 28.12 15.06 8.31
CA LEU A 28 27.67 16.06 9.27
C LEU A 28 26.30 15.65 9.79
N ILE A 29 26.17 15.49 11.10
CA ILE A 29 24.89 15.29 11.77
C ILE A 29 24.35 16.66 12.16
N VAL A 30 23.09 16.90 11.83
CA VAL A 30 22.39 18.14 12.13
C VAL A 30 21.14 17.82 12.92
N LEU A 31 21.04 18.39 14.12
CA LEU A 31 19.85 18.33 14.96
C LEU A 31 19.12 19.66 14.90
N TYR A 32 17.87 19.64 14.46
CA TYR A 32 16.98 20.79 14.48
C TYR A 32 16.23 20.84 15.81
N LYS A 33 16.23 21.99 16.49
CA LYS A 33 15.56 22.12 17.81
C LYS A 33 14.03 22.05 17.74
N SER A 34 13.42 22.43 16.61
CA SER A 34 11.96 22.45 16.44
C SER A 34 11.53 21.40 15.43
N PHE A 35 10.66 20.48 15.86
CA PHE A 35 10.01 19.50 14.97
C PHE A 35 8.84 20.11 14.19
N LYS A 36 8.24 21.19 14.69
CA LYS A 36 6.98 21.74 14.16
C LYS A 36 7.12 22.48 12.83
N ASP A 37 8.32 22.93 12.51
CA ASP A 37 8.54 23.86 11.40
C ASP A 37 8.92 23.17 10.08
N GLY A 38 8.95 21.83 10.04
CA GLY A 38 9.28 21.09 8.80
C GLY A 38 10.71 21.30 8.31
N CYS A 39 11.58 21.93 9.11
CA CYS A 39 12.96 22.29 8.76
C CYS A 39 13.79 21.11 8.22
N SER A 40 13.57 19.91 8.77
CA SER A 40 14.25 18.68 8.33
C SER A 40 13.79 18.21 6.94
N ILE A 41 12.56 18.54 6.54
CA ILE A 41 12.01 18.22 5.21
C ILE A 41 12.54 19.22 4.18
N ASP A 42 12.46 20.51 4.50
CA ASP A 42 12.89 21.58 3.59
C ASP A 42 14.40 21.54 3.35
N SER A 43 15.19 21.24 4.38
CA SER A 43 16.64 21.04 4.23
C SER A 43 16.97 19.83 3.34
N VAL A 44 16.23 18.72 3.44
CA VAL A 44 16.44 17.57 2.54
C VAL A 44 16.09 17.94 1.10
N LEU A 45 15.01 18.69 0.88
CA LEU A 45 14.58 19.09 -0.46
C LEU A 45 15.53 20.08 -1.15
N GLU A 46 16.01 21.09 -0.42
CA GLU A 46 16.88 22.13 -1.00
C GLU A 46 18.37 21.75 -1.02
N LEU A 47 18.84 20.97 -0.05
CA LEU A 47 20.28 20.68 0.10
C LEU A 47 20.72 19.39 -0.57
N SER A 48 19.82 18.41 -0.73
CA SER A 48 20.15 17.15 -1.40
C SER A 48 20.34 17.39 -2.90
N GLY A 49 21.55 17.14 -3.41
CA GLY A 49 21.94 17.41 -4.79
C GLY A 49 22.61 18.76 -5.02
N MET A 50 22.79 19.59 -3.98
CA MET A 50 23.52 20.85 -4.10
C MET A 50 25.03 20.59 -4.21
N SER A 51 25.68 21.16 -5.24
CA SER A 51 27.13 21.15 -5.38
C SER A 51 27.77 22.08 -4.34
N LEU A 52 28.60 21.53 -3.45
CA LEU A 52 29.33 22.31 -2.45
C LEU A 52 30.58 22.96 -3.07
N ASP A 53 31.31 22.19 -3.87
CA ASP A 53 32.43 22.64 -4.69
C ASP A 53 32.44 21.87 -6.02
N LYS A 54 33.54 21.94 -6.78
CA LYS A 54 33.65 21.26 -8.09
C LYS A 54 33.66 19.72 -7.99
N SER A 55 34.05 19.17 -6.84
CA SER A 55 34.26 17.74 -6.63
C SER A 55 33.22 17.10 -5.69
N HIS A 56 32.52 17.90 -4.89
CA HIS A 56 31.62 17.43 -3.83
C HIS A 56 30.20 17.91 -4.06
N THR A 57 29.27 16.95 -4.05
CA THR A 57 27.82 17.20 -4.07
C THR A 57 27.22 16.66 -2.78
N LEU A 58 26.36 17.45 -2.15
CA LEU A 58 25.73 17.08 -0.88
C LEU A 58 24.63 16.06 -1.10
N LYS A 59 24.61 15.04 -0.24
CA LYS A 59 23.47 14.13 -0.10
C LYS A 59 22.93 14.27 1.31
N VAL A 60 21.68 14.74 1.42
CA VAL A 60 21.00 14.91 2.71
C VAL A 60 19.87 13.90 2.79
N VAL A 61 19.78 13.24 3.95
CA VAL A 61 18.85 12.15 4.26
C VAL A 61 18.36 12.35 5.69
N LYS A 62 17.10 11.98 5.97
CA LYS A 62 16.55 12.03 7.33
C LYS A 62 17.02 10.83 8.14
N MET A 63 17.19 11.02 9.44
CA MET A 63 17.53 9.92 10.34
C MET A 63 16.43 8.83 10.36
N ASP A 64 15.16 9.21 10.22
CA ASP A 64 14.02 8.27 10.16
C ASP A 64 14.12 7.29 8.98
N ASP A 65 14.77 7.70 7.88
CA ASP A 65 14.93 6.86 6.68
C ASP A 65 16.15 5.93 6.80
N PHE A 66 16.95 6.02 7.87
CA PHE A 66 18.21 5.28 8.02
C PHE A 66 17.99 3.76 7.97
N ASP A 67 17.04 3.25 8.76
CA ASP A 67 16.74 1.82 8.80
C ASP A 67 16.20 1.31 7.44
N GLN A 68 15.41 2.13 6.75
CA GLN A 68 14.90 1.78 5.42
C GLN A 68 16.05 1.66 4.41
N ILE A 69 17.01 2.58 4.46
CA ILE A 69 18.16 2.61 3.56
C ILE A 69 19.10 1.44 3.86
N MET A 70 19.33 1.14 5.14
CA MET A 70 20.21 0.04 5.54
C MET A 70 19.65 -1.34 5.21
N ASN A 71 18.32 -1.48 5.26
CA ASN A 71 17.66 -2.73 4.91
C ASN A 71 17.27 -2.83 3.43
N ARG A 72 17.61 -1.82 2.61
CA ARG A 72 17.30 -1.83 1.18
C ARG A 72 18.23 -2.81 0.46
N ARG A 73 17.65 -3.72 -0.33
CA ARG A 73 18.42 -4.61 -1.21
C ARG A 73 19.02 -3.81 -2.38
N ASP A 74 20.25 -4.15 -2.76
CA ASP A 74 20.93 -3.55 -3.91
C ASP A 74 20.28 -3.91 -5.24
N GLU A 75 19.68 -5.10 -5.33
CA GLU A 75 18.95 -5.55 -6.50
C GLU A 75 17.54 -4.95 -6.52
N PHE A 76 17.21 -4.24 -7.61
CA PHE A 76 15.87 -3.70 -7.81
C PHE A 76 14.88 -4.84 -8.03
N GLU A 77 14.12 -5.19 -7.00
CA GLU A 77 12.92 -5.99 -7.16
C GLU A 77 11.76 -5.04 -7.47
N PRO A 78 11.16 -5.11 -8.68
CA PRO A 78 9.95 -4.35 -8.94
C PRO A 78 8.92 -4.75 -7.88
N VAL A 79 8.33 -3.75 -7.22
CA VAL A 79 7.19 -3.97 -6.32
C VAL A 79 6.23 -4.88 -7.07
N ARG A 80 5.91 -6.05 -6.52
CA ARG A 80 4.96 -6.99 -7.12
C ARG A 80 3.70 -6.21 -7.42
N THR A 81 3.57 -5.74 -8.65
CA THR A 81 2.32 -5.23 -9.18
C THR A 81 1.40 -6.42 -9.02
N LEU A 82 0.23 -6.26 -8.38
CA LEU A 82 -0.70 -7.36 -8.18
C LEU A 82 -0.99 -8.00 -9.54
N THR A 83 -0.22 -9.03 -9.90
CA THR A 83 -0.32 -9.77 -11.17
C THR A 83 -1.51 -10.72 -11.14
N ALA A 84 -2.35 -10.65 -10.11
CA ALA A 84 -3.29 -11.70 -9.79
C ALA A 84 -4.65 -11.54 -10.47
N PHE A 85 -5.02 -10.36 -10.99
CA PHE A 85 -6.34 -10.19 -11.60
C PHE A 85 -6.29 -9.41 -12.90
N SER A 86 -6.53 -10.11 -14.01
CA SER A 86 -6.84 -9.47 -15.27
C SER A 86 -8.24 -8.85 -15.18
N ARG A 87 -8.44 -7.66 -15.77
CA ARG A 87 -9.77 -7.03 -15.83
C ARG A 87 -10.82 -7.91 -16.53
N ALA A 88 -10.39 -8.88 -17.32
CA ALA A 88 -11.27 -9.82 -18.01
C ALA A 88 -11.96 -10.77 -17.03
N GLU A 89 -11.26 -11.24 -16.00
CA GLU A 89 -11.80 -12.17 -15.00
C GLU A 89 -12.95 -11.54 -14.19
N PHE A 90 -12.93 -10.21 -13.98
CA PHE A 90 -13.98 -9.49 -13.26
C PHE A 90 -15.32 -9.39 -14.01
N ARG A 91 -15.34 -9.72 -15.29
CA ARG A 91 -16.53 -9.63 -16.14
C ARG A 91 -16.89 -10.95 -16.78
N ASP A 92 -16.38 -12.05 -16.24
CA ASP A 92 -16.64 -13.40 -16.75
C ASP A 92 -18.15 -13.69 -16.85
N TRP A 93 -18.94 -13.17 -15.91
CA TRP A 93 -20.39 -13.30 -15.92
C TRP A 93 -21.09 -12.72 -17.17
N LEU A 94 -20.49 -11.75 -17.86
CA LEU A 94 -21.01 -11.23 -19.13
C LEU A 94 -20.87 -12.24 -20.29
N SER A 95 -19.98 -13.22 -20.15
CA SER A 95 -19.75 -14.28 -21.14
C SER A 95 -20.70 -15.46 -20.97
N ASP A 96 -21.60 -15.43 -19.99
CA ASP A 96 -22.58 -16.49 -19.77
C ASP A 96 -23.52 -16.63 -20.97
N LYS A 97 -23.48 -17.78 -21.65
CA LYS A 97 -24.29 -18.05 -22.85
C LYS A 97 -25.79 -18.00 -22.62
N LYS A 98 -26.22 -18.19 -21.37
CA LYS A 98 -27.63 -18.12 -20.97
C LYS A 98 -28.06 -16.71 -20.57
N CYS A 99 -27.14 -15.73 -20.59
CA CYS A 99 -27.38 -14.35 -20.17
C CYS A 99 -28.04 -14.25 -18.79
N ARG A 100 -27.62 -15.10 -17.85
CA ARG A 100 -28.18 -15.14 -16.49
C ARG A 100 -27.61 -14.00 -15.66
N GLU A 101 -28.38 -13.60 -14.65
CA GLU A 101 -27.94 -12.60 -13.67
C GLU A 101 -27.47 -13.30 -12.39
N GLN A 102 -26.50 -12.68 -11.70
CA GLN A 102 -26.11 -13.11 -10.37
C GLN A 102 -26.87 -12.30 -9.32
N ILE A 103 -27.46 -12.98 -8.35
CA ILE A 103 -28.12 -12.40 -7.19
C ILE A 103 -27.31 -12.69 -5.95
N LEU A 104 -27.22 -11.69 -5.07
CA LEU A 104 -26.57 -11.83 -3.77
C LEU A 104 -27.63 -11.93 -2.69
N LEU A 105 -27.51 -12.96 -1.85
CA LEU A 105 -28.38 -13.22 -0.72
C LEU A 105 -27.54 -13.18 0.56
N ARG A 106 -27.95 -12.33 1.50
CA ARG A 106 -27.36 -12.29 2.84
C ARG A 106 -28.44 -12.50 3.87
N TYR A 107 -28.25 -13.50 4.72
CA TYR A 107 -29.17 -13.85 5.80
C TYR A 107 -28.38 -14.29 7.01
N GLN A 108 -28.73 -13.78 8.20
CA GLN A 108 -27.96 -14.02 9.43
C GLN A 108 -26.46 -13.71 9.22
N THR A 109 -25.61 -14.73 9.34
CA THR A 109 -24.15 -14.68 9.17
C THR A 109 -23.71 -15.17 7.77
N GLU A 110 -24.66 -15.69 6.98
CA GLU A 110 -24.42 -16.28 5.68
C GLU A 110 -24.52 -15.24 4.57
N THR A 111 -23.61 -15.32 3.61
CA THR A 111 -23.61 -14.54 2.38
C THR A 111 -23.36 -15.49 1.22
N GLU A 112 -24.25 -15.48 0.25
CA GLU A 112 -24.28 -16.45 -0.84
C GLU A 112 -24.62 -15.74 -2.15
N ILE A 113 -24.07 -16.23 -3.24
CA ILE A 113 -24.30 -15.74 -4.59
C ILE A 113 -24.93 -16.86 -5.38
N TYR A 114 -26.02 -16.55 -6.08
CA TYR A 114 -26.72 -17.49 -6.92
C TYR A 114 -26.84 -16.95 -8.34
N TRP A 115 -26.80 -17.84 -9.31
CA TRP A 115 -27.27 -17.58 -10.66
C TRP A 115 -28.79 -17.66 -10.70
N HIS A 116 -29.43 -16.59 -11.17
CA HIS A 116 -30.85 -16.55 -11.43
C HIS A 116 -31.14 -17.13 -12.83
N ASP A 117 -31.63 -18.37 -12.88
CA ASP A 117 -32.02 -19.05 -14.11
C ASP A 117 -33.55 -19.10 -14.21
N MET A 118 -34.13 -18.16 -14.96
CA MET A 118 -35.58 -18.07 -15.22
C MET A 118 -36.13 -19.31 -15.94
N MET A 119 -35.29 -20.01 -16.72
CA MET A 119 -35.73 -21.18 -17.49
C MET A 119 -35.75 -22.46 -16.66
N ALA A 120 -34.80 -22.59 -15.71
CA ALA A 120 -34.74 -23.73 -14.81
C ALA A 120 -35.70 -23.62 -13.61
N GLY A 121 -36.16 -22.41 -13.28
CA GLY A 121 -37.12 -22.16 -12.21
C GLY A 121 -36.55 -22.27 -10.79
N GLN A 122 -35.25 -22.56 -10.64
CA GLN A 122 -34.54 -22.59 -9.37
C GLN A 122 -33.18 -21.87 -9.48
N PRO A 123 -32.82 -21.01 -8.52
CA PRO A 123 -31.49 -20.41 -8.46
C PRO A 123 -30.40 -21.46 -8.26
N VAL A 124 -29.26 -21.30 -8.93
CA VAL A 124 -28.11 -22.21 -8.80
C VAL A 124 -27.02 -21.52 -7.98
N LEU A 125 -26.55 -22.15 -6.91
CA LEU A 125 -25.49 -21.60 -6.08
C LEU A 125 -24.21 -21.40 -6.92
N CYS A 126 -23.68 -20.18 -6.90
CA CYS A 126 -22.42 -19.81 -7.52
C CYS A 126 -21.28 -19.85 -6.51
N TYR A 127 -21.45 -19.15 -5.38
CA TYR A 127 -20.44 -19.11 -4.32
C TYR A 127 -21.09 -18.83 -2.97
N GLY A 128 -20.80 -19.67 -1.98
CA GLY A 128 -21.37 -19.59 -0.63
C GLY A 128 -20.37 -19.25 0.47
N GLY A 129 -19.21 -18.68 0.14
CA GLY A 129 -18.16 -18.41 1.13
C GLY A 129 -17.48 -19.67 1.67
N GLU A 130 -17.47 -20.76 0.91
CA GLU A 130 -16.96 -22.06 1.37
C GLU A 130 -15.50 -21.99 1.82
N ARG A 131 -14.68 -21.15 1.16
CA ARG A 131 -13.27 -20.92 1.48
C ARG A 131 -13.10 -20.27 2.86
N GLU A 132 -13.88 -19.22 3.13
CA GLU A 132 -13.85 -18.52 4.42
C GLU A 132 -14.41 -19.41 5.53
N LYS A 133 -15.48 -20.16 5.24
CA LYS A 133 -16.08 -21.14 6.16
C LYS A 133 -15.08 -22.23 6.54
N ALA A 134 -14.33 -22.77 5.57
CA ALA A 134 -13.28 -23.75 5.82
C ALA A 134 -12.18 -23.20 6.75
N ALA A 135 -11.87 -21.91 6.63
CA ALA A 135 -10.97 -21.19 7.52
C ALA A 135 -11.60 -20.76 8.87
N LYS A 136 -12.83 -21.20 9.17
CA LYS A 136 -13.63 -20.81 10.34
C LYS A 136 -13.84 -19.29 10.46
N LYS A 137 -13.93 -18.59 9.32
CA LYS A 137 -14.18 -17.16 9.23
C LYS A 137 -15.54 -16.89 8.60
N VAL A 138 -16.14 -15.77 9.00
CA VAL A 138 -17.33 -15.24 8.34
C VAL A 138 -16.89 -14.47 7.09
N TRP A 139 -17.56 -14.72 5.97
CA TRP A 139 -17.21 -14.06 4.71
C TRP A 139 -17.55 -12.56 4.71
N CYS A 140 -18.60 -12.16 5.42
CA CYS A 140 -19.00 -10.76 5.59
C CYS A 140 -19.59 -10.50 6.98
N ASP A 141 -19.04 -9.53 7.73
CA ASP A 141 -19.53 -9.21 9.08
C ASP A 141 -20.81 -8.35 9.01
N TRP A 142 -20.79 -7.24 8.27
CA TRP A 142 -21.82 -6.20 8.39
C TRP A 142 -22.69 -6.00 7.15
N ARG A 143 -22.07 -5.58 6.05
CA ARG A 143 -22.77 -5.23 4.81
C ARG A 143 -21.97 -5.76 3.65
N VAL A 144 -22.69 -6.06 2.59
CA VAL A 144 -22.13 -6.54 1.34
C VAL A 144 -22.79 -5.80 0.20
N HIS A 145 -21.98 -5.36 -0.75
CA HIS A 145 -22.44 -4.58 -1.88
C HIS A 145 -21.75 -5.04 -3.15
N TRP A 146 -22.53 -5.19 -4.21
CA TRP A 146 -21.96 -5.22 -5.56
C TRP A 146 -21.39 -3.84 -5.91
N SER A 147 -20.28 -3.84 -6.63
CA SER A 147 -19.84 -2.65 -7.36
C SER A 147 -20.96 -2.21 -8.33
N PRO A 148 -21.05 -0.91 -8.69
CA PRO A 148 -22.10 -0.40 -9.57
C PRO A 148 -22.18 -1.11 -10.94
N LEU A 149 -21.08 -1.72 -11.39
CA LEU A 149 -21.00 -2.45 -12.66
C LEU A 149 -20.99 -3.97 -12.49
N GLY A 150 -21.25 -4.49 -11.27
CA GLY A 150 -21.24 -5.93 -11.00
C GLY A 150 -19.90 -6.63 -11.23
N SER A 151 -18.79 -5.91 -11.20
CA SER A 151 -17.45 -6.47 -11.50
C SER A 151 -16.76 -7.09 -10.28
N TYR A 152 -17.11 -6.60 -9.08
CA TYR A 152 -16.61 -7.14 -7.81
C TYR A 152 -17.64 -6.90 -6.71
N ILE A 153 -17.43 -7.54 -5.58
CA ILE A 153 -18.21 -7.41 -4.35
C ILE A 153 -17.34 -6.78 -3.27
N ALA A 154 -17.91 -5.88 -2.48
CA ALA A 154 -17.29 -5.33 -1.29
C ALA A 154 -17.96 -5.91 -0.03
N THR A 155 -17.18 -6.59 0.82
CA THR A 155 -17.62 -7.01 2.16
C THR A 155 -17.02 -6.11 3.22
N PHE A 156 -17.81 -5.77 4.22
CA PHE A 156 -17.43 -4.83 5.28
C PHE A 156 -17.17 -5.59 6.58
N HIS A 157 -15.97 -5.35 7.12
CA HIS A 157 -15.43 -5.98 8.33
C HIS A 157 -14.97 -4.91 9.32
N GLN A 158 -14.76 -5.28 10.58
CA GLN A 158 -14.24 -4.35 11.61
C GLN A 158 -12.85 -3.79 11.23
N GLN A 159 -12.02 -4.58 10.55
CA GLN A 159 -10.67 -4.20 10.12
C GLN A 159 -10.67 -3.33 8.85
N GLY A 160 -11.79 -3.26 8.13
CA GLY A 160 -11.87 -2.54 6.85
C GLY A 160 -12.76 -3.24 5.82
N ILE A 161 -12.49 -2.98 4.54
CA ILE A 161 -13.27 -3.49 3.41
C ILE A 161 -12.42 -4.53 2.67
N ALA A 162 -13.01 -5.66 2.31
CA ALA A 162 -12.42 -6.63 1.39
C ALA A 162 -13.18 -6.59 0.05
N LEU A 163 -12.44 -6.67 -1.05
CA LEU A 163 -13.01 -6.74 -2.39
C LEU A 163 -12.87 -8.18 -2.89
N TRP A 164 -13.87 -8.67 -3.61
CA TRP A 164 -13.92 -10.04 -4.10
C TRP A 164 -14.35 -10.06 -5.55
N ALA A 165 -13.63 -10.78 -6.40
CA ALA A 165 -13.91 -10.79 -7.83
C ALA A 165 -13.39 -12.05 -8.53
N GLY A 166 -13.75 -12.21 -9.80
CA GLY A 166 -13.44 -13.40 -10.59
C GLY A 166 -14.46 -14.53 -10.40
N PRO A 167 -14.32 -15.64 -11.13
CA PRO A 167 -15.26 -16.77 -11.10
C PRO A 167 -15.36 -17.42 -9.72
N GLU A 168 -14.25 -17.42 -8.97
CA GLU A 168 -14.13 -18.04 -7.65
C GLU A 168 -14.19 -17.03 -6.48
N PHE A 169 -14.52 -15.76 -6.77
CA PHE A 169 -14.57 -14.67 -5.78
C PHE A 169 -13.32 -14.61 -4.89
N GLU A 170 -12.16 -14.37 -5.50
CA GLU A 170 -10.90 -14.21 -4.78
C GLU A 170 -10.73 -12.80 -4.22
N LYS A 171 -10.04 -12.68 -3.08
CA LYS A 171 -9.84 -11.45 -2.30
C LYS A 171 -8.68 -10.58 -2.82
#